data_AF-A0A945LZQ2-F1
#
_entry.id   AF-A0A945LZQ2-F1
#
_cell.length_a   1.000
_cell.length_b   1.000
_cell.length_c   1.000
_cell.angle_alpha   90.00
_cell.angle_beta   90.00
_cell.angle_gamma   90.00
#
_symmetry.space_group_name_H-M   'P 1'
#
loop_
_entity.id
_entity.type
_entity.pdbx_description
1 polymer ?
#
loop_
_entity_poly.entity_id
_entity_poly.type
_entity_poly.pdbx_seq_one_letter_code
_entity_poly.pdbx_strand_id
1 'polypeptide(L)'
;NHPILMKKIVDGRLLPYCLEEKEGTRRQDYDPPAYKRNGAIFLIRRDVLMEKNSIWGDIIRPYVKPEERSVGIDTELDFKLAELLMGQRLNKAE
;
A
#
# COMPACT_ATOMS: atom_id res chain seq x y z
N ASN A 1 -3.06 -11.93 -3.33
CA ASN A 1 -3.40 -10.48 -3.33
C ASN A 1 -4.83 -10.27 -3.78
N HIS A 2 -5.73 -9.86 -2.89
CA HIS A 2 -7.16 -9.73 -3.21
C HIS A 2 -7.53 -8.29 -3.66
N PRO A 3 -8.19 -8.08 -4.82
CA PRO A 3 -8.52 -6.76 -5.35
C PRO A 3 -9.38 -5.87 -4.44
N ILE A 4 -10.25 -6.46 -3.61
CA ILE A 4 -11.10 -5.74 -2.64
C ILE A 4 -10.31 -4.84 -1.67
N LEU A 5 -9.00 -5.12 -1.48
CA LEU A 5 -8.15 -4.37 -0.58
C LEU A 5 -7.52 -3.13 -1.23
N MET A 6 -7.81 -2.87 -2.52
CA MET A 6 -7.36 -1.66 -3.21
C MET A 6 -8.00 -0.41 -2.62
N LYS A 7 -7.24 0.67 -2.65
CA LYS A 7 -7.61 1.97 -2.09
C LYS A 7 -7.31 3.10 -3.07
N LYS A 8 -8.08 4.17 -2.99
CA LYS A 8 -7.79 5.47 -3.61
C LYS A 8 -7.46 6.50 -2.54
N ILE A 9 -6.75 7.55 -2.93
CA ILE A 9 -6.49 8.70 -2.08
C ILE A 9 -7.34 9.86 -2.56
N VAL A 10 -8.16 10.42 -1.68
CA VAL A 10 -9.02 11.59 -1.96
C VAL A 10 -8.87 12.54 -0.79
N ASP A 11 -8.46 13.80 -1.05
CA ASP A 11 -8.22 14.84 -0.04
C ASP A 11 -7.33 14.37 1.13
N GLY A 12 -6.29 13.59 0.80
CA GLY A 12 -5.35 13.02 1.77
C GLY A 12 -5.95 11.90 2.63
N ARG A 13 -7.14 11.38 2.31
CA ARG A 13 -7.79 10.26 3.00
C ARG A 13 -7.74 9.00 2.15
N LEU A 14 -7.58 7.85 2.81
CA LEU A 14 -7.56 6.53 2.18
C LEU A 14 -8.97 5.94 2.13
N LEU A 15 -9.51 5.73 0.94
CA LEU A 15 -10.88 5.24 0.71
C LEU A 15 -10.87 3.93 -0.13
N PRO A 16 -11.93 3.11 -0.08
CA PRO A 16 -12.08 1.97 -0.98
C PRO A 16 -11.96 2.37 -2.46
N TYR A 17 -11.26 1.57 -3.24
CA TYR A 17 -11.17 1.73 -4.69
C TYR A 17 -12.35 1.00 -5.35
N CYS A 18 -13.39 1.76 -5.69
CA CYS A 18 -14.58 1.26 -6.37
C CYS A 18 -14.87 2.21 -7.54
N LEU A 19 -14.45 1.82 -8.73
CA LEU A 19 -14.67 2.52 -9.99
C LEU A 19 -15.08 1.50 -11.04
N GLU A 20 -15.87 1.93 -12.00
CA GLU A 20 -16.21 1.12 -13.17
C GLU A 20 -14.99 1.01 -14.10
N GLU A 21 -14.73 -0.19 -14.59
CA GLU A 21 -13.74 -0.41 -15.64
C GLU A 21 -14.36 -0.07 -16.99
N LYS A 22 -13.70 0.81 -17.74
CA LYS A 22 -14.09 1.11 -19.12
C LYS A 22 -13.13 0.41 -20.08
N GLU A 23 -13.65 -0.57 -20.80
CA GLU A 23 -12.90 -1.35 -21.79
C GLU A 23 -12.10 -0.46 -22.75
N GLY A 24 -10.85 -0.85 -23.03
CA GLY A 24 -9.94 -0.09 -23.89
C GLY A 24 -9.28 1.12 -23.25
N THR A 25 -9.56 1.45 -21.98
CA THR A 25 -8.85 2.51 -21.27
C THR A 25 -7.44 2.06 -20.90
N ARG A 26 -6.43 2.87 -21.24
CA ARG A 26 -5.04 2.55 -20.91
C ARG A 26 -4.82 2.66 -19.40
N ARG A 27 -4.00 1.78 -18.84
CA ARG A 27 -3.78 1.71 -17.39
C ARG A 27 -3.35 3.05 -16.76
N GLN A 28 -2.48 3.79 -17.43
CA GLN A 28 -1.95 5.07 -16.96
C GLN A 28 -2.95 6.23 -17.02
N ASP A 29 -4.05 6.08 -17.76
CA ASP A 29 -5.09 7.11 -17.90
C ASP A 29 -6.17 6.98 -16.82
N TYR A 30 -6.13 5.92 -16.00
CA TYR A 30 -7.06 5.77 -14.88
C TYR A 30 -6.74 6.75 -13.76
N ASP A 31 -7.77 7.47 -13.33
CA ASP A 31 -7.75 8.38 -12.19
C ASP A 31 -8.93 8.07 -11.26
N PRO A 32 -8.75 8.09 -9.92
CA PRO A 32 -7.48 8.22 -9.18
C PRO A 32 -6.55 7.01 -9.30
N PRO A 33 -5.24 7.14 -8.97
CA PRO A 33 -4.35 5.99 -8.85
C PRO A 33 -4.82 4.98 -7.80
N ALA A 34 -4.58 3.69 -8.07
CA ALA A 34 -4.87 2.61 -7.15
C ALA A 34 -3.67 2.32 -6.23
N TYR A 35 -3.95 2.14 -4.94
CA TYR A 35 -2.96 1.84 -3.91
C TYR A 35 -3.32 0.56 -3.15
N LYS A 36 -2.28 -0.16 -2.70
CA LYS A 36 -2.40 -1.31 -1.80
C LYS A 36 -1.73 -1.01 -0.46
N ARG A 37 -2.39 -1.35 0.64
CA ARG A 37 -1.75 -1.35 1.97
C ARG A 37 -0.77 -2.53 2.07
N ASN A 38 0.47 -2.27 2.47
CA ASN A 38 1.56 -3.27 2.48
C ASN A 38 1.99 -3.72 3.88
N GLY A 39 1.14 -3.56 4.89
CA GLY A 39 1.32 -4.15 6.24
C GLY A 39 2.44 -3.56 7.09
N ALA A 40 3.40 -2.84 6.50
CA ALA A 40 4.66 -2.49 7.15
C ALA A 40 4.54 -1.47 8.28
N ILE A 41 3.62 -0.50 8.16
CA ILE A 41 3.46 0.58 9.14
C ILE A 41 1.97 0.83 9.35
N PHE A 42 1.54 0.78 10.62
CA PHE A 42 0.26 1.28 11.08
C PHE A 42 0.52 2.27 12.23
N LEU A 43 0.27 3.55 11.98
CA LEU A 43 0.33 4.58 13.01
C LEU A 43 -1.09 4.89 13.48
N ILE A 44 -1.38 4.56 14.73
CA ILE A 44 -2.72 4.59 15.30
C ILE A 44 -2.67 5.46 16.54
N ARG A 45 -3.69 6.33 16.73
CA ARG A 45 -3.81 7.07 17.98
C ARG A 45 -4.24 6.14 19.12
N ARG A 46 -3.71 6.37 20.31
CA ARG A 46 -3.97 5.52 21.49
C ARG A 46 -5.47 5.41 21.81
N ASP A 47 -6.21 6.51 21.74
CA ASP A 47 -7.67 6.55 21.98
C ASP A 47 -8.43 5.58 21.06
N VAL A 48 -8.09 5.55 19.76
CA VAL A 48 -8.69 4.63 18.78
C VAL A 48 -8.43 3.18 19.18
N LEU A 49 -7.23 2.85 19.61
CA LEU A 49 -6.89 1.49 20.04
C LEU A 49 -7.58 1.12 21.35
N MET A 50 -7.48 1.98 22.36
CA MET A 50 -7.86 1.63 23.74
C MET A 50 -9.35 1.80 24.02
N GLU A 51 -9.99 2.81 23.42
CA GLU A 51 -11.40 3.13 23.70
C GLU A 51 -12.33 2.51 22.65
N LYS A 52 -11.92 2.52 21.37
CA LYS A 52 -12.72 1.94 20.28
C LYS A 52 -12.39 0.47 20.00
N ASN A 53 -11.39 -0.10 20.67
CA ASN A 53 -10.90 -1.46 20.43
C ASN A 53 -10.64 -1.73 18.94
N SER A 54 -10.02 -0.77 18.24
CA SER A 54 -9.86 -0.78 16.79
C SER A 54 -8.49 -0.25 16.40
N ILE A 55 -7.94 -0.78 15.30
CA ILE A 55 -6.77 -0.19 14.62
C ILE A 55 -7.18 0.80 13.51
N TRP A 56 -8.48 1.00 13.33
CA TRP A 56 -9.06 1.84 12.29
C TRP A 56 -9.76 3.03 12.94
N GLY A 57 -9.22 4.23 12.68
CA GLY A 57 -9.90 5.48 13.03
C GLY A 57 -10.87 5.93 11.94
N ASP A 58 -11.72 6.91 12.26
CA ASP A 58 -12.72 7.45 11.33
C ASP A 58 -12.08 8.17 10.12
N ILE A 59 -10.84 8.63 10.29
CA ILE A 59 -10.02 9.25 9.24
C ILE A 59 -8.70 8.48 9.15
N ILE A 60 -8.44 7.88 7.99
CA ILE A 60 -7.21 7.15 7.69
C ILE A 60 -6.42 7.95 6.66
N ARG A 61 -5.16 8.26 6.97
CA ARG A 61 -4.24 8.95 6.05
C ARG A 61 -3.19 7.97 5.50
N PRO A 62 -2.83 8.07 4.21
CA PRO A 62 -1.81 7.22 3.61
C PRO A 62 -0.40 7.71 3.92
N TYR A 63 0.55 6.79 3.96
CA TYR A 63 1.97 7.06 3.77
C TYR A 63 2.42 6.27 2.54
N VAL A 64 2.59 6.97 1.41
CA VAL A 64 2.99 6.35 0.14
C VAL A 64 4.50 6.17 0.16
N LYS A 65 4.96 4.97 -0.19
CA LYS A 65 6.37 4.61 -0.24
C LYS A 65 6.70 3.97 -1.59
N PRO A 66 7.96 4.01 -2.04
CA PRO A 66 8.38 3.34 -3.27
C PRO A 66 8.08 1.83 -3.26
N GLU A 67 7.85 1.25 -4.43
CA GLU A 67 7.46 -0.15 -4.58
C GLU A 67 8.57 -1.09 -4.11
N GLU A 68 9.83 -0.77 -4.39
CA GLU A 68 11.00 -1.52 -3.96
C GLU A 68 11.17 -1.58 -2.44
N ARG A 69 10.52 -0.66 -1.69
CA ARG A 69 10.47 -0.70 -0.22
C ARG A 69 9.22 -1.41 0.31
N SER A 70 8.35 -1.90 -0.57
CA SER A 70 7.01 -2.41 -0.27
C SER A 70 6.88 -3.93 -0.32
N VAL A 71 7.97 -4.68 -0.49
CA VAL A 71 7.95 -6.14 -0.53
C VAL A 71 7.49 -6.70 0.83
N GLY A 72 6.38 -7.46 0.80
CA GLY A 72 5.92 -8.27 1.92
C GLY A 72 6.31 -9.73 1.66
N ILE A 73 6.79 -10.42 2.69
CA ILE A 73 7.34 -11.76 2.56
C ILE A 73 6.30 -12.76 3.07
N ASP A 74 5.57 -13.38 2.14
CA ASP A 74 4.63 -14.47 2.44
C ASP A 74 5.13 -15.80 1.87
N THR A 75 6.01 -15.75 0.85
CA THR A 75 6.54 -16.90 0.12
C THR A 75 8.06 -16.79 -0.09
N GLU A 76 8.67 -17.91 -0.46
CA GLU A 76 10.08 -17.99 -0.85
C GLU A 76 10.43 -17.06 -2.03
N LEU A 77 9.49 -16.86 -2.96
CA LEU A 77 9.69 -15.95 -4.10
C LEU A 77 9.78 -14.49 -3.63
N ASP A 78 8.97 -14.11 -2.65
CA ASP A 78 9.00 -12.76 -2.07
C ASP A 78 10.34 -12.50 -1.36
N PHE A 79 10.86 -13.52 -0.67
CA PHE A 79 12.16 -13.46 -0.01
C PHE A 79 13.29 -13.21 -1.02
N LYS A 80 13.34 -14.00 -2.10
CA LYS A 80 14.33 -13.82 -3.18
C LYS A 80 14.25 -12.45 -3.84
N LEU A 81 13.04 -11.92 -4.02
CA LEU A 81 12.84 -10.57 -4.54
C LEU A 81 13.39 -9.51 -3.58
N ALA A 82 13.16 -9.66 -2.27
CA ALA A 82 13.71 -8.76 -1.27
C ALA A 82 15.26 -8.78 -1.28
N GLU A 83 15.87 -9.97 -1.36
CA GLU A 83 17.34 -10.10 -1.47
C GLU A 83 17.89 -9.39 -2.71
N LEU A 84 17.26 -9.58 -3.87
CA LEU A 84 17.67 -8.91 -5.11
C LEU A 84 17.64 -7.38 -4.97
N LEU A 85 16.55 -6.83 -4.43
CA LEU A 85 16.39 -5.39 -4.26
C LEU A 85 17.38 -4.82 -3.23
N MET A 86 17.68 -5.58 -2.16
CA MET A 86 18.69 -5.20 -1.18
C MET A 86 20.09 -5.21 -1.78
N GLY A 87 20.47 -6.24 -2.55
CA GLY A 87 21.75 -6.33 -3.22
C GLY A 87 22.00 -5.19 -4.21
N GLN A 88 20.99 -4.83 -5.02
CA GLN A 88 21.08 -3.68 -5.93
C GLN A 88 21.32 -2.35 -5.20
N ARG A 89 20.82 -2.21 -3.98
CA ARG A 89 21.01 -1.00 -3.18
C ARG A 89 22.41 -0.92 -2.57
N LEU A 90 22.97 -2.05 -2.13
CA LEU A 90 24.34 -2.11 -1.60
C LEU A 90 25.36 -1.82 -2.70
N ASN A 91 25.20 -2.43 -3.88
CA ASN A 91 26.12 -2.23 -5.01
C ASN A 91 26.09 -0.81 -5.61
N LYS A 92 25.03 -0.04 -5.36
CA LYS A 92 24.95 1.39 -5.74
C LYS A 92 25.59 2.33 -4.73
N ALA A 93 25.90 1.84 -3.53
CA ALA A 93 26.53 2.61 -2.47
C ALA A 93 28.06 2.48 -2.47
N GLU A 94 28.60 1.53 -3.25
CA GLU A 94 30.02 1.39 -3.63
C GLU A 94 30.32 2.19 -4.90
#